data_AF-C1L5X7-F1
#
_entry.id   AF-C1L5X7-F1
#
_cell.length_a   1.000
_cell.length_b   1.000
_cell.length_c   1.000
_cell.angle_alpha   90.00
_cell.angle_beta   90.00
_cell.angle_gamma   90.00
#
_symmetry.space_group_name_H-M   'P 1'
#
loop_
_entity.id
_entity.type
_entity.pdbx_description
1 polymer ?
#
loop_
_entity_poly.entity_id
_entity_poly.type
_entity_poly.pdbx_seq_one_letter_code
_entity_poly.pdbx_strand_id
1 'polypeptide(L)'
;MLVTRMIRKLPEIPIFMPCRFARRRLPPEYNKQYLEKINTEALDKYRKSDFVPYPALKSEKLWEIQPMEPKEETKRLYQELIPHNIDPRYRDRLRERLERREMMLRRRNLDIPEFYVGSVVAVKTADKFAPNQSHRFMGICIERFNEGLWTRFTLRNVVEKTAVEIQYELYNPTIQSIEVLLLEKRLDHNLLYLRDAPLEESRFPFDMSRIPYDPSDPVPINDKKVKLLPPPWKFKWYLHGYRGIHDTMYDYLTPQQLSEIQSKINLVDRYDLMKMYRSRLCLEEKQIAFGDVQIQHQDLIRHHERRRQELIGKHKEIKSSDKSTTYGCR
;
A
#
# COMPACT_ATOMS: atom_id res chain seq x y z
N MET A 1 11.58 -20.21 33.48
CA MET A 1 12.78 -20.05 34.34
C MET A 1 13.85 -21.08 33.98
N LEU A 2 14.48 -20.99 32.80
CA LEU A 2 15.49 -21.96 32.34
C LEU A 2 16.69 -21.32 31.61
N VAL A 3 16.82 -19.99 31.65
CA VAL A 3 17.81 -19.25 30.81
C VAL A 3 19.06 -18.83 31.60
N THR A 4 19.13 -19.08 32.91
CA THR A 4 20.16 -18.46 33.77
C THR A 4 21.35 -19.36 34.15
N ARG A 5 21.53 -20.55 33.54
CA ARG A 5 22.54 -21.52 34.02
C ARG A 5 23.72 -21.86 33.11
N MET A 6 23.95 -21.13 32.02
CA MET A 6 25.14 -21.34 31.16
C MET A 6 25.92 -20.05 30.87
N ILE A 7 26.23 -19.26 31.90
CA ILE A 7 27.01 -18.00 31.78
C ILE A 7 28.44 -18.16 32.33
N ARG A 8 29.00 -19.37 32.36
CA ARG A 8 30.39 -19.53 32.81
C ARG A 8 31.17 -20.42 31.87
N LYS A 9 32.18 -19.80 31.23
CA LYS A 9 33.24 -20.35 30.37
C LYS A 9 33.03 -20.16 28.86
N LEU A 10 33.21 -18.94 28.39
CA LEU A 10 33.81 -18.66 27.08
C LEU A 10 34.83 -17.53 27.23
N PRO A 11 35.99 -17.59 26.54
CA PRO A 11 37.05 -16.59 26.65
C PRO A 11 36.60 -15.25 26.04
N GLU A 12 37.03 -14.15 26.66
CA GLU A 12 36.78 -12.79 26.18
C GLU A 12 37.42 -12.60 24.80
N ILE A 13 36.58 -12.52 23.77
CA ILE A 13 37.02 -12.11 22.43
C ILE A 13 37.21 -10.59 22.48
N PRO A 14 38.39 -10.05 22.12
CA PRO A 14 38.60 -8.61 22.12
C PRO A 14 37.64 -7.95 21.13
N ILE A 15 36.80 -7.05 21.64
CA ILE A 15 35.91 -6.22 20.83
C ILE A 15 36.80 -5.28 20.02
N PHE A 16 37.06 -5.64 18.77
CA PHE A 16 37.73 -4.75 17.83
C PHE A 16 36.74 -3.64 17.47
N MET A 17 36.81 -2.50 18.18
CA MET A 17 36.09 -1.31 17.76
C MET A 17 36.67 -0.86 16.42
N PRO A 18 35.89 -0.79 15.33
CA PRO A 18 36.39 -0.22 14.10
C PRO A 18 36.72 1.25 14.36
N CYS A 19 38.00 1.61 14.22
CA CYS A 19 38.43 3.01 14.20
C CYS A 19 37.56 3.75 13.19
N ARG A 20 36.75 4.69 13.65
CA ARG A 20 35.96 5.56 12.78
C ARG A 20 36.92 6.19 11.80
N PHE A 21 36.80 5.84 10.52
CA PHE A 21 37.46 6.53 9.43
C PHE A 21 37.10 8.02 9.50
N ALA A 22 37.97 8.78 10.16
CA ALA A 22 37.94 10.22 10.21
C ALA A 22 38.44 10.73 8.86
N ARG A 23 37.52 10.76 7.88
CA ARG A 23 37.52 11.60 6.65
C ARG A 23 36.40 11.10 5.74
N ARG A 24 35.15 11.40 6.08
CA ARG A 24 34.11 11.45 5.06
C ARG A 24 34.35 12.71 4.24
N ARG A 25 35.20 12.62 3.21
CA ARG A 25 35.13 13.58 2.10
C ARG A 25 33.78 13.32 1.44
N LEU A 26 32.85 14.25 1.63
CA LEU A 26 31.58 14.19 0.92
C LEU A 26 31.88 14.20 -0.59
N PRO A 27 31.16 13.39 -1.41
CA PRO A 27 31.28 13.45 -2.86
C PRO A 27 31.14 14.91 -3.35
N PRO A 28 31.83 15.31 -4.43
CA PRO A 28 31.82 16.71 -4.92
C PRO A 28 30.41 17.24 -5.22
N GLU A 29 29.43 16.35 -5.40
CA GLU A 29 28.01 16.66 -5.53
C GLU A 29 27.39 17.36 -4.31
N TYR A 30 27.94 17.15 -3.12
CA TYR A 30 27.52 17.78 -1.86
C TYR A 30 28.20 19.13 -1.60
N ASN A 31 29.22 19.49 -2.40
CA ASN A 31 29.83 20.82 -2.38
C ASN A 31 29.12 21.80 -3.33
N LYS A 32 27.99 21.40 -3.92
CA LYS A 32 27.19 22.30 -4.75
C LYS A 32 26.62 23.40 -3.86
N GLN A 33 27.11 24.63 -4.03
CA GLN A 33 26.42 25.81 -3.53
C GLN A 33 25.00 25.80 -4.12
N TYR A 34 24.00 25.94 -3.25
CA TYR A 34 22.62 26.02 -3.69
C TYR A 34 22.45 27.31 -4.50
N LEU A 35 22.32 27.18 -5.82
CA LEU A 35 21.90 28.28 -6.66
C LEU A 35 20.38 28.35 -6.57
N GLU A 36 19.87 29.43 -5.97
CA GLU A 36 18.44 29.70 -5.92
C GLU A 36 17.89 29.76 -7.35
N LYS A 37 17.19 28.70 -7.79
CA LYS A 37 16.55 28.66 -9.12
C LYS A 37 15.40 29.67 -9.25
N ILE A 38 14.94 30.21 -8.12
CA ILE A 38 13.82 31.15 -8.02
C ILE A 38 14.29 32.29 -7.13
N ASN A 39 14.25 33.52 -7.66
CA ASN A 39 14.56 34.71 -6.88
C ASN A 39 13.56 34.82 -5.72
N THR A 40 14.06 34.82 -4.49
CA THR A 40 13.27 34.91 -3.25
C THR A 40 12.35 36.14 -3.24
N GLU A 41 12.84 37.28 -3.75
CA GLU A 41 12.04 38.50 -3.87
C GLU A 41 10.89 38.36 -4.86
N ALA A 42 11.11 37.66 -5.98
CA ALA A 42 10.07 37.41 -6.98
C ALA A 42 9.01 36.43 -6.46
N LEU A 43 9.44 35.42 -5.69
CA LEU A 43 8.55 34.48 -5.01
C LEU A 43 7.69 35.18 -3.95
N ASP A 44 8.28 36.09 -3.19
CA ASP A 44 7.54 36.87 -2.17
C ASP A 44 6.60 37.90 -2.80
N LYS A 45 6.96 38.50 -3.94
CA LYS A 45 6.03 39.32 -4.74
C LYS A 45 4.85 38.48 -5.24
N TYR A 46 5.10 37.26 -5.74
CA TYR A 46 4.05 36.35 -6.16
C TYR A 46 3.13 35.95 -5.00
N ARG A 47 3.69 35.60 -3.84
CA ARG A 47 2.92 35.30 -2.61
C ARG A 47 2.05 36.46 -2.13
N LYS A 48 2.49 37.70 -2.38
CA LYS A 48 1.77 38.94 -2.02
C LYS A 48 0.84 39.44 -3.14
N SER A 49 0.81 38.80 -4.30
CA SER A 49 -0.02 39.22 -5.42
C SER A 49 -1.47 38.76 -5.25
N ASP A 50 -2.42 39.59 -5.66
CA ASP A 50 -3.87 39.32 -5.61
C ASP A 50 -4.31 38.17 -6.53
N PHE A 51 -3.41 37.67 -7.39
CA PHE A 51 -3.66 36.58 -8.32
C PHE A 51 -3.77 35.22 -7.63
N VAL A 52 -3.21 35.07 -6.42
CA VAL A 52 -3.42 33.89 -5.60
C VAL A 52 -4.57 34.20 -4.63
N PRO A 53 -5.72 33.52 -4.72
CA PRO A 53 -6.77 33.66 -3.72
C PRO A 53 -6.24 33.04 -2.42
N TYR A 54 -5.56 33.83 -1.60
CA TYR A 54 -5.18 33.49 -0.24
C TYR A 54 -6.09 34.25 0.73
N PRO A 55 -7.22 33.65 1.17
CA PRO A 55 -7.95 34.13 2.34
C PRO A 55 -7.13 34.02 3.65
N ALA A 56 -5.94 33.40 3.61
CA ALA A 56 -5.28 32.88 4.81
C ALA A 56 -4.36 33.86 5.55
N LEU A 57 -4.43 35.17 5.27
CA LEU A 57 -3.73 36.18 6.09
C LEU A 57 -4.66 36.86 7.13
N LYS A 58 -5.95 36.49 7.16
CA LYS A 58 -6.88 36.80 8.26
C LYS A 58 -7.37 35.57 9.03
N SER A 59 -7.04 34.36 8.59
CA SER A 59 -7.34 33.13 9.32
C SER A 59 -6.21 32.81 10.29
N GLU A 60 -6.57 32.21 11.42
CA GLU A 60 -5.69 31.57 12.42
C GLU A 60 -4.40 31.02 11.81
N LYS A 61 -3.28 31.19 12.52
CA LYS A 61 -1.98 30.81 11.99
C LYS A 61 -2.02 29.34 11.57
N LEU A 62 -1.35 28.98 10.48
CA LEU A 62 -1.41 27.62 9.93
C LEU A 62 -1.03 26.50 10.94
N TRP A 63 -0.32 26.84 12.02
CA TRP A 63 0.05 25.95 13.13
C TRP A 63 -0.96 25.94 14.30
N GLU A 64 -1.94 26.84 14.30
CA GLU A 64 -3.10 26.86 15.22
C GLU A 64 -4.24 25.96 14.69
N ILE A 65 -4.27 25.66 13.38
CA ILE A 65 -5.19 24.67 12.81
C ILE A 65 -4.79 23.30 13.32
N GLN A 66 -5.50 22.79 14.32
CA GLN A 66 -5.35 21.41 14.74
C GLN A 66 -5.72 20.51 13.55
N PRO A 67 -4.82 19.61 13.09
CA PRO A 67 -5.14 18.71 12.01
C PRO A 67 -6.34 17.86 12.45
N MET A 68 -7.46 17.98 11.72
CA MET A 68 -8.65 17.18 12.03
C MET A 68 -8.26 15.71 12.07
N GLU A 69 -8.67 15.01 13.13
CA GLU A 69 -8.39 13.58 13.21
C GLU A 69 -9.09 12.86 12.07
N PRO A 70 -8.34 12.10 11.25
CA PRO A 70 -8.93 11.44 10.11
C PRO A 70 -9.80 10.26 10.54
N LYS A 71 -10.96 10.14 9.88
CA LYS A 71 -11.91 9.04 10.11
C LYS A 71 -11.24 7.68 9.89
N GLU A 72 -11.68 6.66 10.60
CA GLU A 72 -11.10 5.31 10.43
C GLU A 72 -11.30 4.75 9.03
N GLU A 73 -12.44 5.02 8.41
CA GLU A 73 -12.77 4.60 7.05
C GLU A 73 -11.75 5.13 6.03
N THR A 74 -11.35 6.40 6.14
CA THR A 74 -10.36 6.98 5.23
C THR A 74 -8.97 6.39 5.46
N LYS A 75 -8.62 6.06 6.70
CA LYS A 75 -7.37 5.32 7.00
C LYS A 75 -7.34 3.94 6.35
N ARG A 76 -8.48 3.24 6.31
CA ARG A 76 -8.60 1.89 5.73
C ARG A 76 -8.53 1.92 4.20
N LEU A 77 -9.22 2.87 3.56
CA LEU A 77 -9.31 2.99 2.11
C LEU A 77 -8.02 3.49 1.44
N TYR A 78 -7.28 4.37 2.13
CA TYR A 78 -6.17 5.15 1.55
C TYR A 78 -4.83 4.83 2.20
N GLN A 79 -4.51 3.54 2.31
CA GLN A 79 -3.24 3.09 2.90
C GLN A 79 -2.02 3.57 2.10
N GLU A 80 -2.19 3.77 0.80
CA GLU A 80 -1.14 4.18 -0.12
C GLU A 80 -0.88 5.68 -0.20
N LEU A 81 -1.77 6.50 0.37
CA LEU A 81 -1.58 7.95 0.42
C LEU A 81 -0.68 8.38 1.58
N ILE A 82 -0.29 7.43 2.42
CA ILE A 82 0.69 7.61 3.47
C ILE A 82 2.07 7.79 2.81
N PRO A 83 2.83 8.84 3.19
CA PRO A 83 4.15 9.06 2.63
C PRO A 83 5.04 7.85 2.87
N HIS A 84 5.87 7.50 1.88
CA HIS A 84 6.80 6.40 2.03
C HIS A 84 7.86 6.75 3.09
N ASN A 85 8.39 5.75 3.80
CA ASN A 85 9.55 5.87 4.69
C ASN A 85 10.86 6.08 3.90
N ILE A 86 10.86 6.96 2.90
CA ILE A 86 12.08 7.41 2.24
C ILE A 86 12.83 8.33 3.21
N ASP A 87 14.16 8.30 3.16
CA ASP A 87 14.97 9.24 3.93
C ASP A 87 14.44 10.67 3.71
N PRO A 88 14.15 11.44 4.78
CA PRO A 88 13.54 12.77 4.68
C PRO A 88 14.28 13.75 3.75
N ARG A 89 15.55 13.48 3.45
CA ARG A 89 16.40 14.26 2.54
C ARG A 89 15.95 14.21 1.08
N TYR A 90 15.36 13.11 0.65
CA TYR A 90 14.90 12.92 -0.74
C TYR A 90 13.39 13.18 -0.88
N ARG A 91 12.76 13.69 0.18
CA ARG A 91 11.33 13.88 0.25
C ARG A 91 10.94 15.29 -0.17
N ASP A 92 10.01 15.38 -1.11
CA ASP A 92 9.41 16.64 -1.55
C ASP A 92 7.92 16.66 -1.22
N ARG A 93 7.52 17.58 -0.33
CA ARG A 93 6.13 17.76 0.10
C ARG A 93 5.23 18.20 -1.05
N LEU A 94 5.74 18.97 -2.00
CA LEU A 94 4.94 19.41 -3.16
C LEU A 94 4.63 18.24 -4.07
N ARG A 95 5.64 17.41 -4.36
CA ARG A 95 5.48 16.18 -5.13
C ARG A 95 4.39 15.28 -4.53
N GLU A 96 4.46 14.99 -3.23
CA GLU A 96 3.47 14.13 -2.55
C GLU A 96 2.04 14.70 -2.62
N ARG A 97 1.89 16.03 -2.49
CA ARG A 97 0.58 16.67 -2.60
C ARG A 97 0.02 16.57 -4.01
N LEU A 98 0.85 16.71 -5.04
CA LEU A 98 0.45 16.54 -6.44
C LEU A 98 0.08 15.08 -6.73
N GLU A 99 0.86 14.11 -6.23
CA GLU A 99 0.57 12.68 -6.36
C GLU A 99 -0.78 12.33 -5.68
N ARG A 100 -1.01 12.82 -4.46
CA ARG A 100 -2.31 12.66 -3.74
C ARG A 100 -3.49 13.23 -4.52
N ARG A 101 -3.32 14.44 -5.07
CA ARG A 101 -4.36 15.04 -5.92
C ARG A 101 -4.66 14.18 -7.16
N GLU A 102 -3.64 13.69 -7.85
CA GLU A 102 -3.82 12.87 -9.06
C GLU A 102 -4.49 11.53 -8.76
N MET A 103 -4.09 10.86 -7.68
CA MET A 103 -4.74 9.63 -7.21
C MET A 103 -6.23 9.83 -6.95
N MET A 104 -6.62 10.95 -6.35
CA MET A 104 -8.03 11.28 -6.11
C MET A 104 -8.79 11.58 -7.40
N LEU A 105 -8.15 12.23 -8.38
CA LEU A 105 -8.74 12.44 -9.70
C LEU A 105 -8.99 11.10 -10.40
N ARG A 106 -8.05 10.17 -10.35
CA ARG A 106 -8.23 8.82 -10.92
C ARG A 106 -9.39 8.08 -10.25
N ARG A 107 -9.53 8.18 -8.93
CA ARG A 107 -10.62 7.57 -8.16
C ARG A 107 -12.02 8.11 -8.50
N ARG A 108 -12.15 9.29 -9.12
CA ARG A 108 -13.44 9.78 -9.65
C ARG A 108 -13.98 8.92 -10.80
N ASN A 109 -13.09 8.21 -11.49
CA ASN A 109 -13.40 7.40 -12.66
C ASN A 109 -13.25 5.90 -12.42
N LEU A 110 -12.54 5.50 -11.36
CA LEU A 110 -12.33 4.10 -10.99
C LEU A 110 -12.63 3.91 -9.50
N ASP A 111 -13.59 3.03 -9.22
CA ASP A 111 -13.93 2.65 -7.86
C ASP A 111 -12.87 1.66 -7.35
N ILE A 112 -12.03 2.11 -6.43
CA ILE A 112 -10.99 1.29 -5.79
C ILE A 112 -11.49 0.87 -4.39
N PRO A 113 -11.84 -0.40 -4.19
CA PRO A 113 -12.33 -0.91 -2.91
C PRO A 113 -11.21 -1.09 -1.87
N GLU A 114 -11.60 -1.30 -0.61
CA GLU A 114 -10.70 -1.76 0.45
C GLU A 114 -10.33 -3.23 0.23
N PHE A 115 -9.04 -3.54 0.23
CA PHE A 115 -8.53 -4.91 0.24
C PHE A 115 -7.13 -4.98 0.84
N TYR A 116 -6.73 -6.16 1.32
CA TYR A 116 -5.45 -6.37 1.98
C TYR A 116 -4.69 -7.53 1.34
N VAL A 117 -3.45 -7.72 1.79
CA VAL A 117 -2.72 -8.96 1.50
C VAL A 117 -3.46 -10.13 2.15
N GLY A 118 -3.75 -11.15 1.35
CA GLY A 118 -4.63 -12.26 1.70
C GLY A 118 -6.01 -12.20 1.04
N SER A 119 -6.50 -11.01 0.68
CA SER A 119 -7.81 -10.88 0.04
C SER A 119 -7.79 -11.45 -1.39
N VAL A 120 -8.91 -12.03 -1.82
CA VAL A 120 -9.11 -12.53 -3.19
C VAL A 120 -9.76 -11.44 -4.02
N VAL A 121 -9.09 -11.04 -5.10
CA VAL A 121 -9.48 -9.91 -5.95
C VAL A 121 -9.57 -10.37 -7.39
N ALA A 122 -10.58 -9.89 -8.10
CA ALA A 122 -10.71 -9.99 -9.55
C ALA A 122 -10.47 -8.62 -10.18
N VAL A 123 -9.52 -8.54 -11.10
CA VAL A 123 -9.17 -7.31 -11.82
C VAL A 123 -9.54 -7.49 -13.28
N LYS A 124 -10.28 -6.51 -13.81
CA LYS A 124 -10.59 -6.42 -15.24
C LYS A 124 -9.73 -5.33 -15.87
N THR A 125 -8.91 -5.70 -16.84
CA THR A 125 -8.06 -4.78 -17.61
C THR A 125 -8.49 -4.72 -19.05
N ALA A 126 -8.33 -3.55 -19.67
CA ALA A 126 -8.41 -3.40 -21.12
C ALA A 126 -7.12 -3.92 -21.75
N ASP A 127 -7.23 -4.86 -22.68
CA ASP A 127 -6.10 -5.42 -23.42
C ASP A 127 -6.47 -5.50 -24.90
N LYS A 128 -5.65 -4.89 -25.76
CA LYS A 128 -5.87 -4.84 -27.20
C LYS A 128 -5.88 -6.23 -27.86
N PHE A 129 -5.10 -7.17 -27.32
CA PHE A 129 -4.91 -8.49 -27.92
C PHE A 129 -5.86 -9.55 -27.37
N ALA A 130 -6.60 -9.25 -26.30
CA ALA A 130 -7.62 -10.14 -25.77
C ALA A 130 -8.84 -10.21 -26.71
N PRO A 131 -9.52 -11.37 -26.82
CA PRO A 131 -10.63 -11.58 -27.77
C PRO A 131 -11.78 -10.58 -27.59
N ASN A 132 -12.05 -10.17 -26.34
CA ASN A 132 -13.09 -9.21 -26.00
C ASN A 132 -12.53 -7.82 -25.67
N GLN A 133 -11.28 -7.53 -26.08
CA GLN A 133 -10.50 -6.35 -25.70
C GLN A 133 -10.39 -6.11 -24.18
N SER A 134 -10.73 -7.13 -23.39
CA SER A 134 -10.72 -7.11 -21.94
C SER A 134 -10.24 -8.44 -21.41
N HIS A 135 -9.42 -8.38 -20.38
CA HIS A 135 -8.84 -9.52 -19.69
C HIS A 135 -9.26 -9.46 -18.23
N ARG A 136 -9.79 -10.56 -17.69
CA ARG A 136 -10.15 -10.70 -16.28
C ARG A 136 -9.22 -11.70 -15.63
N PHE A 137 -8.52 -11.28 -14.60
CA PHE A 137 -7.70 -12.18 -13.78
C PHE A 137 -8.19 -12.13 -12.34
N MET A 138 -8.23 -13.30 -11.71
CA MET A 138 -8.67 -13.45 -10.33
C MET A 138 -7.62 -14.24 -9.57
N GLY A 139 -7.28 -13.78 -8.36
CA GLY A 139 -6.30 -14.44 -7.51
C GLY A 139 -6.20 -13.81 -6.13
N ILE A 140 -5.39 -14.44 -5.28
CA ILE A 140 -5.05 -13.91 -3.96
C ILE A 140 -4.01 -12.80 -4.09
N CYS A 141 -4.22 -11.69 -3.38
CA CYS A 141 -3.23 -10.63 -3.27
C CYS A 141 -2.09 -11.08 -2.34
N ILE A 142 -0.92 -11.38 -2.92
CA ILE A 142 0.24 -11.87 -2.16
C ILE A 142 1.12 -10.73 -1.66
N GLU A 143 1.10 -9.59 -2.32
CA GLU A 143 1.97 -8.49 -1.98
C GLU A 143 1.31 -7.19 -2.42
N ARG A 144 1.43 -6.16 -1.58
CA ARG A 144 0.94 -4.82 -1.86
C ARG A 144 2.00 -3.82 -1.42
N PHE A 145 2.51 -3.06 -2.39
CA PHE A 145 3.43 -1.96 -2.14
C PHE A 145 2.63 -0.67 -2.20
N ASN A 146 2.54 0.00 -1.06
CA ASN A 146 1.79 1.23 -0.88
C ASN A 146 2.74 2.42 -1.06
N GLU A 147 2.84 2.93 -2.28
CA GLU A 147 3.75 4.03 -2.63
C GLU A 147 3.06 4.97 -3.64
N GLY A 148 2.17 5.82 -3.14
CA GLY A 148 1.52 6.86 -3.95
C GLY A 148 0.98 6.34 -5.29
N LEU A 149 1.31 7.02 -6.39
CA LEU A 149 0.88 6.62 -7.74
C LEU A 149 1.49 5.27 -8.19
N TRP A 150 2.66 4.90 -7.66
CA TRP A 150 3.33 3.63 -7.96
C TRP A 150 2.85 2.47 -7.10
N THR A 151 1.70 2.64 -6.44
CA THR A 151 1.08 1.57 -5.68
C THR A 151 0.80 0.39 -6.59
N ARG A 152 1.40 -0.74 -6.22
CA ARG A 152 1.33 -1.99 -6.99
C ARG A 152 0.93 -3.13 -6.10
N PHE A 153 0.21 -4.08 -6.66
CA PHE A 153 -0.18 -5.29 -5.97
C PHE A 153 -0.04 -6.49 -6.89
N THR A 154 0.37 -7.62 -6.33
CA THR A 154 0.62 -8.84 -7.07
C THR A 154 -0.47 -9.84 -6.75
N LEU A 155 -1.21 -10.26 -7.78
CA LEU A 155 -2.18 -11.34 -7.69
C LEU A 155 -1.53 -12.66 -8.10
N ARG A 156 -1.78 -13.71 -7.32
CA ARG A 156 -1.36 -15.08 -7.62
C ARG A 156 -2.57 -15.98 -7.75
N ASN A 157 -2.59 -16.84 -8.77
CA ASN A 157 -3.56 -17.94 -8.87
C ASN A 157 -2.92 -19.13 -9.59
N VAL A 158 -3.52 -20.31 -9.45
CA VAL A 158 -3.10 -21.53 -10.15
C VAL A 158 -4.08 -21.84 -11.26
N VAL A 159 -3.61 -21.69 -12.50
CA VAL A 159 -4.37 -21.91 -13.74
C VAL A 159 -3.88 -23.21 -14.36
N GLU A 160 -4.75 -24.20 -14.56
CA GLU A 160 -4.39 -25.46 -15.22
C GLU A 160 -3.11 -26.12 -14.66
N LYS A 161 -2.94 -26.08 -13.33
CA LYS A 161 -1.78 -26.59 -12.55
C LYS A 161 -0.50 -25.74 -12.64
N THR A 162 -0.52 -24.64 -13.37
CA THR A 162 0.59 -23.67 -13.41
C THR A 162 0.27 -22.47 -12.53
N ALA A 163 1.21 -22.06 -11.69
CA ALA A 163 1.07 -20.84 -10.91
C ALA A 163 1.37 -19.61 -11.78
N VAL A 164 0.43 -18.67 -11.83
CA VAL A 164 0.53 -17.41 -12.57
C VAL A 164 0.49 -16.26 -11.57
N GLU A 165 1.42 -15.31 -11.74
CA GLU A 165 1.47 -14.07 -10.98
C GLU A 165 1.35 -12.88 -11.93
N ILE A 166 0.43 -11.95 -11.63
CA ILE A 166 0.29 -10.70 -12.37
C ILE A 166 0.42 -9.55 -11.39
N GLN A 167 1.39 -8.67 -11.66
CA GLN A 167 1.56 -7.43 -10.91
C GLN A 167 0.77 -6.32 -11.59
N TYR A 168 -0.17 -5.73 -10.85
CA TYR A 168 -0.97 -4.60 -11.28
C TYR A 168 -0.49 -3.32 -10.60
N GLU A 169 -0.53 -2.22 -11.34
CA GLU A 169 -0.41 -0.86 -10.80
C GLU A 169 -1.81 -0.33 -10.52
N LEU A 170 -2.10 0.04 -9.28
CA LEU A 170 -3.44 0.37 -8.80
C LEU A 170 -4.10 1.53 -9.58
N TYR A 171 -3.29 2.52 -9.96
CA TYR A 171 -3.75 3.73 -10.65
C TYR A 171 -3.62 3.67 -12.18
N ASN A 172 -3.32 2.49 -12.74
CA ASN A 172 -3.17 2.32 -14.17
C ASN A 172 -4.50 2.65 -14.93
N PRO A 173 -4.46 3.44 -16.01
CA PRO A 173 -5.65 3.77 -16.79
C PRO A 173 -6.29 2.57 -17.50
N THR A 174 -5.54 1.50 -17.76
CA THR A 174 -6.05 0.28 -18.40
C THR A 174 -6.97 -0.55 -17.51
N ILE A 175 -6.92 -0.36 -16.18
CA ILE A 175 -7.82 -1.04 -15.24
C ILE A 175 -9.23 -0.47 -15.38
N GLN A 176 -10.18 -1.35 -15.69
CA GLN A 176 -11.59 -1.04 -15.83
C GLN A 176 -12.34 -1.19 -14.52
N SER A 177 -12.13 -2.30 -13.80
CA SER A 177 -12.76 -2.56 -12.50
C SER A 177 -11.88 -3.43 -11.61
N ILE A 178 -12.04 -3.23 -10.30
CA ILE A 178 -11.42 -4.04 -9.25
C ILE A 178 -12.54 -4.54 -8.36
N GLU A 179 -12.77 -5.85 -8.36
CA GLU A 179 -13.81 -6.51 -7.58
C GLU A 179 -13.15 -7.32 -6.46
N VAL A 180 -13.53 -7.05 -5.21
CA VAL A 180 -13.10 -7.86 -4.05
C VAL A 180 -14.11 -8.98 -3.87
N LEU A 181 -13.64 -10.22 -4.02
CA LEU A 181 -14.48 -11.41 -3.89
C LEU A 181 -14.51 -11.93 -2.46
N LEU A 182 -13.33 -11.98 -1.82
CA LEU A 182 -13.17 -12.36 -0.41
C LEU A 182 -12.27 -11.33 0.27
N LEU A 183 -12.82 -10.62 1.25
CA LEU A 183 -12.06 -9.68 2.07
C LEU A 183 -11.52 -10.42 3.29
N GLU A 184 -10.23 -10.74 3.28
CA GLU A 184 -9.52 -11.31 4.42
C GLU A 184 -8.12 -10.71 4.57
N LYS A 185 -7.60 -10.74 5.80
CA LYS A 185 -6.20 -10.47 6.14
C LYS A 185 -5.49 -11.77 6.48
N ARG A 186 -4.18 -11.81 6.24
CA ARG A 186 -3.29 -12.85 6.77
C ARG A 186 -2.41 -12.30 7.88
N LEU A 187 -1.72 -13.21 8.58
CA LEU A 187 -0.82 -12.88 9.68
C LEU A 187 0.39 -12.03 9.24
N ASP A 188 0.77 -12.14 7.97
CA ASP A 188 1.97 -11.54 7.41
C ASP A 188 1.63 -10.37 6.46
N HIS A 189 2.58 -9.44 6.31
CA HIS A 189 2.43 -8.29 5.42
C HIS A 189 2.54 -8.64 3.93
N ASN A 190 3.22 -9.73 3.58
CA ASN A 190 3.25 -10.32 2.24
C ASN A 190 3.23 -11.85 2.34
N LEU A 191 2.85 -12.53 1.26
CA LEU A 191 2.65 -13.98 1.17
C LEU A 191 3.56 -14.58 0.10
N LEU A 192 4.76 -14.01 -0.07
CA LEU A 192 5.72 -14.45 -1.09
C LEU A 192 6.15 -15.92 -0.90
N TYR A 193 6.05 -16.45 0.31
CA TYR A 193 6.32 -17.86 0.63
C TYR A 193 5.35 -18.82 -0.07
N LEU A 194 4.19 -18.36 -0.56
CA LEU A 194 3.27 -19.18 -1.36
C LEU A 194 3.87 -19.67 -2.68
N ARG A 195 5.02 -19.12 -3.10
CA ARG A 195 5.80 -19.61 -4.24
C ARG A 195 6.41 -20.98 -3.99
N ASP A 196 6.80 -21.26 -2.75
CA ASP A 196 7.41 -22.53 -2.32
C ASP A 196 6.44 -23.39 -1.48
N ALA A 197 5.16 -23.02 -1.45
CA ALA A 197 4.09 -23.78 -0.82
C ALA A 197 3.38 -24.69 -1.84
N PRO A 198 2.65 -25.74 -1.38
CA PRO A 198 1.78 -26.52 -2.23
C PRO A 198 0.80 -25.66 -3.02
N LEU A 199 0.55 -26.03 -4.28
CA LEU A 199 -0.28 -25.23 -5.20
C LEU A 199 -1.71 -25.01 -4.68
N GLU A 200 -2.24 -25.96 -3.90
CA GLU A 200 -3.58 -25.91 -3.28
C GLU A 200 -3.80 -24.63 -2.46
N GLU A 201 -2.77 -24.13 -1.79
CA GLU A 201 -2.85 -22.95 -0.94
C GLU A 201 -3.07 -21.64 -1.72
N SER A 202 -2.81 -21.65 -3.02
CA SER A 202 -2.95 -20.49 -3.91
C SER A 202 -3.98 -20.69 -5.01
N ARG A 203 -4.72 -21.81 -4.99
CA ARG A 203 -5.69 -22.17 -6.03
C ARG A 203 -7.07 -21.62 -5.68
N PHE A 204 -7.59 -20.73 -6.51
CA PHE A 204 -8.94 -20.19 -6.39
C PHE A 204 -9.74 -20.41 -7.68
N PRO A 205 -11.02 -20.83 -7.61
CA PRO A 205 -11.85 -21.09 -8.78
C PRO A 205 -12.28 -19.78 -9.45
N PHE A 206 -12.09 -19.66 -10.76
CA PHE A 206 -12.36 -18.41 -11.51
C PHE A 206 -13.80 -17.91 -11.42
N ASP A 207 -14.75 -18.83 -11.21
CA ASP A 207 -16.19 -18.54 -11.12
C ASP A 207 -16.64 -18.21 -9.69
N MET A 208 -15.70 -17.91 -8.78
CA MET A 208 -16.01 -17.54 -7.40
C MET A 208 -16.88 -16.27 -7.34
N SER A 209 -18.03 -16.37 -6.69
CA SER A 209 -18.90 -15.22 -6.41
C SER A 209 -18.36 -14.38 -5.24
N ARG A 210 -18.72 -13.10 -5.23
CA ARG A 210 -18.42 -12.20 -4.10
C ARG A 210 -19.11 -12.68 -2.82
N ILE A 211 -18.35 -12.81 -1.75
CA ILE A 211 -18.84 -13.06 -0.40
C ILE A 211 -19.21 -11.69 0.20
N PRO A 212 -20.47 -11.47 0.59
CA PRO A 212 -20.87 -10.21 1.20
C PRO A 212 -20.18 -10.04 2.56
N TYR A 213 -19.81 -8.81 2.87
CA TYR A 213 -19.22 -8.41 4.14
C TYR A 213 -19.79 -7.03 4.51
N ASP A 214 -20.07 -6.84 5.79
CA ASP A 214 -20.59 -5.60 6.33
C ASP A 214 -19.45 -4.63 6.64
N PRO A 215 -19.44 -3.41 6.05
CA PRO A 215 -18.34 -2.44 6.22
C PRO A 215 -18.05 -2.02 7.67
N SER A 216 -18.99 -2.22 8.59
CA SER A 216 -18.84 -1.89 10.00
C SER A 216 -18.00 -2.92 10.77
N ASP A 217 -17.97 -4.16 10.30
CA ASP A 217 -17.31 -5.25 11.01
C ASP A 217 -15.79 -5.15 10.85
N PRO A 218 -14.98 -5.53 11.85
CA PRO A 218 -13.54 -5.60 11.64
C PRO A 218 -13.20 -6.63 10.56
N VAL A 219 -12.18 -6.33 9.76
CA VAL A 219 -11.74 -7.24 8.68
C VAL A 219 -11.24 -8.55 9.28
N PRO A 220 -11.77 -9.72 8.85
CA PRO A 220 -11.40 -11.01 9.41
C PRO A 220 -9.93 -11.32 9.12
N ILE A 221 -9.23 -11.84 10.14
CA ILE A 221 -7.84 -12.30 10.04
C ILE A 221 -7.86 -13.82 9.98
N ASN A 222 -7.26 -14.36 8.93
CA ASN A 222 -7.12 -15.78 8.71
C ASN A 222 -5.75 -16.24 9.25
N ASP A 223 -5.81 -16.96 10.37
CA ASP A 223 -4.63 -17.44 11.12
C ASP A 223 -4.04 -18.76 10.58
N LYS A 224 -4.50 -19.22 9.41
CA LYS A 224 -4.02 -20.46 8.79
C LYS A 224 -2.51 -20.39 8.53
N LYS A 225 -1.76 -21.33 9.14
CA LYS A 225 -0.34 -21.56 8.88
C LYS A 225 -0.14 -22.53 7.71
N VAL A 226 0.67 -22.16 6.74
CA VAL A 226 0.94 -22.90 5.50
C VAL A 226 2.19 -23.77 5.64
N LYS A 227 2.10 -25.05 5.28
CA LYS A 227 3.25 -25.96 5.19
C LYS A 227 3.99 -25.72 3.88
N LEU A 228 5.30 -25.51 3.94
CA LEU A 228 6.13 -25.40 2.74
C LEU A 228 6.44 -26.78 2.15
N LEU A 229 6.78 -26.79 0.86
CA LEU A 229 7.39 -27.94 0.20
C LEU A 229 8.79 -28.20 0.79
N PRO A 230 9.34 -29.42 0.66
CA PRO A 230 10.73 -29.67 1.04
C PRO A 230 11.69 -28.78 0.22
N PRO A 231 12.88 -28.43 0.77
CA PRO A 231 13.87 -27.62 0.08
C PRO A 231 14.38 -28.30 -1.22
N PRO A 232 14.94 -27.54 -2.19
CA PRO A 232 15.38 -26.14 -2.09
C PRO A 232 14.25 -25.11 -2.31
N TRP A 233 14.23 -24.07 -1.47
CA TRP A 233 13.34 -22.92 -1.60
C TRP A 233 13.98 -21.80 -2.42
N LYS A 234 13.14 -20.94 -3.01
CA LYS A 234 13.59 -19.75 -3.74
C LYS A 234 14.27 -18.73 -2.83
N PHE A 235 13.81 -18.61 -1.58
CA PHE A 235 14.36 -17.68 -0.60
C PHE A 235 14.61 -18.37 0.75
N LYS A 236 15.51 -17.77 1.55
CA LYS A 236 15.72 -18.17 2.95
C LYS A 236 14.58 -17.66 3.83
N TRP A 237 13.39 -18.24 3.71
CA TRP A 237 12.18 -17.79 4.40
C TRP A 237 12.34 -17.71 5.92
N TYR A 238 13.11 -18.65 6.49
CA TYR A 238 13.42 -18.73 7.91
C TYR A 238 14.11 -17.47 8.47
N LEU A 239 14.77 -16.66 7.63
CA LEU A 239 15.36 -15.39 8.05
C LEU A 239 14.34 -14.24 8.09
N HIS A 240 13.20 -14.34 7.41
CA HIS A 240 12.32 -13.18 7.18
C HIS A 240 11.26 -12.97 8.29
N GLY A 241 11.11 -13.91 9.21
CA GLY A 241 10.22 -13.77 10.37
C GLY A 241 8.73 -13.89 10.06
N TYR A 242 8.37 -14.64 9.01
CA TYR A 242 6.98 -14.94 8.66
C TYR A 242 6.28 -15.75 9.76
N ARG A 243 5.08 -15.33 10.13
CA ARG A 243 4.22 -15.97 11.14
C ARG A 243 3.26 -16.98 10.54
N GLY A 244 2.90 -16.80 9.27
CA GLY A 244 2.00 -17.66 8.51
C GLY A 244 2.65 -18.93 7.96
N ILE A 245 3.96 -19.12 8.16
CA ILE A 245 4.64 -20.37 7.81
C ILE A 245 4.49 -21.36 8.97
N HIS A 246 4.16 -22.61 8.65
CA HIS A 246 4.04 -23.68 9.64
C HIS A 246 5.41 -24.09 10.19
N ASP A 247 5.45 -24.45 11.49
CA ASP A 247 6.69 -24.72 12.22
C ASP A 247 7.46 -25.94 11.70
N THR A 248 6.81 -26.80 10.89
CA THR A 248 7.46 -27.90 10.13
C THR A 248 8.58 -27.41 9.20
N MET A 249 8.63 -26.12 8.88
CA MET A 249 9.75 -25.53 8.15
C MET A 249 11.09 -25.75 8.88
N TYR A 250 11.10 -25.69 10.22
CA TYR A 250 12.33 -25.80 11.01
C TYR A 250 12.95 -27.20 10.98
N ASP A 251 12.14 -28.23 10.72
CA ASP A 251 12.61 -29.63 10.64
C ASP A 251 13.61 -29.85 9.48
N TYR A 252 13.53 -29.02 8.44
CA TYR A 252 14.42 -29.10 7.28
C TYR A 252 15.74 -28.33 7.46
N LEU A 253 15.93 -27.59 8.55
CA LEU A 253 17.05 -26.67 8.72
C LEU A 253 18.24 -27.33 9.43
N THR A 254 19.45 -26.90 9.05
CA THR A 254 20.68 -27.34 9.72
C THR A 254 20.90 -26.56 11.03
N PRO A 255 21.66 -27.12 12.00
CA PRO A 255 22.01 -26.40 13.24
C PRO A 255 22.68 -25.05 12.99
N GLN A 256 23.45 -24.92 11.92
CA GLN A 256 24.07 -23.66 11.51
C GLN A 256 23.02 -22.61 11.12
N GLN A 257 22.00 -23.00 10.34
CA GLN A 257 20.91 -22.10 9.97
C GLN A 257 20.06 -21.68 11.17
N LEU A 258 19.84 -22.59 12.12
CA LEU A 258 19.17 -22.25 13.39
C LEU A 258 19.96 -21.20 14.19
N SER A 259 21.30 -21.31 14.22
CA SER A 259 22.16 -20.29 14.84
C SER A 259 22.12 -18.93 14.12
N GLU A 260 21.96 -18.94 12.78
CA GLU A 260 21.78 -17.75 11.95
C GLU A 260 20.47 -17.01 12.31
N ILE A 261 19.39 -17.76 12.55
CA ILE A 261 18.10 -17.20 12.99
C ILE A 261 18.25 -16.55 14.36
N GLN A 262 18.85 -17.27 15.32
CA GLN A 262 19.02 -16.77 16.67
C GLN A 262 19.88 -15.51 16.71
N SER A 263 20.97 -15.47 15.92
CA SER A 263 21.84 -14.30 15.83
C SER A 263 21.11 -13.11 15.20
N LYS A 264 20.31 -13.31 14.14
CA LYS A 264 19.50 -12.24 13.54
C LYS A 264 18.49 -11.65 14.52
N ILE A 265 17.71 -12.50 15.21
CA ILE A 265 16.68 -12.07 16.17
C ILE A 265 17.31 -11.27 17.31
N ASN A 266 18.40 -11.79 17.89
CA ASN A 266 19.02 -11.19 19.05
C ASN A 266 19.84 -9.95 18.69
N LEU A 267 20.70 -10.00 17.68
CA LEU A 267 21.67 -8.93 17.42
C LEU A 267 21.10 -7.82 16.55
N VAL A 268 20.28 -8.17 15.55
CA VAL A 268 19.84 -7.22 14.52
C VAL A 268 18.46 -6.69 14.86
N ASP A 269 17.44 -7.54 14.89
CA ASP A 269 16.06 -7.06 14.90
C ASP A 269 15.62 -6.48 16.25
N ARG A 270 16.11 -7.02 17.37
CA ARG A 270 15.72 -6.55 18.72
C ARG A 270 16.35 -5.20 19.09
N TYR A 271 17.58 -4.92 18.68
CA TYR A 271 18.35 -3.77 19.16
C TYR A 271 18.61 -2.68 18.10
N ASP A 272 18.21 -2.87 16.84
CA ASP A 272 18.37 -1.84 15.80
C ASP A 272 17.29 -0.75 15.92
N LEU A 273 17.54 0.21 16.81
CA LEU A 273 16.69 1.40 17.01
C LEU A 273 16.57 2.26 15.75
N MET A 274 17.60 2.28 14.90
CA MET A 274 17.59 3.09 13.69
C MET A 274 16.65 2.48 12.63
N LYS A 275 16.63 1.15 12.51
CA LYS A 275 15.63 0.43 11.72
C LYS A 275 14.22 0.68 12.26
N MET A 276 14.02 0.63 13.58
CA MET A 276 12.72 0.96 14.19
C MET A 276 12.28 2.39 13.86
N TYR A 277 13.18 3.37 14.00
CA TYR A 277 12.90 4.76 13.67
C TYR A 277 12.53 4.93 12.19
N ARG A 278 13.34 4.39 11.26
CA ARG A 278 13.07 4.45 9.81
C ARG A 278 11.80 3.73 9.39
N SER A 279 11.39 2.68 10.11
CA SER A 279 10.16 1.94 9.82
C SER A 279 8.89 2.66 10.27
N ARG A 280 9.01 3.63 11.19
CA ARG A 280 7.87 4.33 11.77
C ARG A 280 7.66 5.66 11.07
N LEU A 281 6.42 5.88 10.65
CA LEU A 281 5.99 7.16 10.09
C LEU A 281 5.81 8.19 11.21
N CYS A 282 6.19 9.44 10.95
CA CYS A 282 5.91 10.53 11.86
C CYS A 282 4.40 10.75 11.97
N LEU A 283 3.89 10.86 13.20
CA LEU A 283 2.46 11.01 13.47
C LEU A 283 1.90 12.30 12.89
N GLU A 284 2.64 13.40 12.99
CA GLU A 284 2.27 14.71 12.45
C GLU A 284 2.10 14.65 10.92
N GLU A 285 3.05 14.02 10.23
CA GLU A 285 3.01 13.90 8.77
C GLU A 285 1.87 12.99 8.31
N LYS A 286 1.60 11.93 9.08
CA LYS A 286 0.44 11.06 8.86
C LYS A 286 -0.86 11.86 9.00
N GLN A 287 -1.00 12.68 10.04
CA GLN A 287 -2.17 13.53 10.25
C GLN A 287 -2.36 14.54 9.13
N ILE A 288 -1.29 15.23 8.69
CA ILE A 288 -1.33 16.18 7.57
C ILE A 288 -1.78 15.47 6.28
N ALA A 289 -1.17 14.34 5.95
CA ALA A 289 -1.51 13.60 4.73
C ALA A 289 -2.97 13.15 4.74
N PHE A 290 -3.45 12.61 5.85
CA PHE A 290 -4.84 12.17 5.97
C PHE A 290 -5.85 13.33 6.07
N GLY A 291 -5.46 14.49 6.60
CA GLY A 291 -6.28 15.70 6.59
C GLY A 291 -6.58 16.17 5.16
N ASP A 292 -5.55 16.25 4.31
CA ASP A 292 -5.70 16.55 2.88
C ASP A 292 -6.64 15.53 2.19
N VAL A 293 -6.43 14.24 2.50
CA VAL A 293 -7.21 13.12 1.94
C VAL A 293 -8.67 13.17 2.37
N GLN A 294 -8.96 13.54 3.62
CA GLN A 294 -10.32 13.64 4.12
C GLN A 294 -11.13 14.69 3.35
N ILE A 295 -10.53 15.84 3.05
CA ILE A 295 -11.16 16.90 2.24
C ILE A 295 -11.42 16.38 0.83
N GLN A 296 -10.40 15.80 0.19
CA GLN A 296 -10.53 15.26 -1.16
C GLN A 296 -11.54 14.11 -1.25
N HIS A 297 -11.66 13.29 -0.21
CA HIS A 297 -12.62 12.21 -0.11
C HIS A 297 -14.07 12.74 -0.02
N GLN A 298 -14.31 13.80 0.76
CA GLN A 298 -15.63 14.45 0.77
C GLN A 298 -15.99 15.02 -0.61
N ASP A 299 -15.04 15.63 -1.30
CA ASP A 299 -15.24 16.13 -2.67
C ASP A 299 -15.50 15.00 -3.68
N LEU A 300 -14.83 13.85 -3.49
CA LEU A 300 -15.07 12.64 -4.28
C LEU A 300 -16.50 12.14 -4.07
N ILE A 301 -16.98 12.03 -2.83
CA ILE A 301 -18.36 11.64 -2.52
C ILE A 301 -19.35 12.59 -3.20
N ARG A 302 -19.19 13.90 -3.03
CA ARG A 302 -20.05 14.91 -3.68
C ARG A 302 -20.06 14.76 -5.20
N HIS A 303 -18.90 14.47 -5.81
CA HIS A 303 -18.79 14.25 -7.25
C HIS A 303 -19.59 13.01 -7.69
N HIS A 304 -19.48 11.89 -6.99
CA HIS A 304 -20.26 10.68 -7.31
C HIS A 304 -21.76 10.88 -7.08
N GLU A 305 -22.16 11.60 -6.02
CA GLU A 305 -23.56 11.93 -5.75
C GLU A 305 -24.19 12.77 -6.87
N ARG A 306 -23.50 13.83 -7.31
CA ARG A 306 -23.94 14.66 -8.45
C ARG A 306 -24.09 13.84 -9.72
N ARG A 307 -23.07 13.03 -10.05
CA ARG A 307 -23.11 12.15 -11.22
C ARG A 307 -24.25 11.14 -11.15
N ARG A 308 -24.53 10.58 -9.97
CA ARG A 308 -25.68 9.69 -9.73
C ARG A 308 -27.00 10.41 -9.96
N GLN A 309 -27.17 11.63 -9.47
CA GLN A 309 -28.38 12.44 -9.69
C GLN A 309 -28.58 12.76 -11.18
N GLU A 310 -27.53 13.14 -11.89
CA GLU A 310 -27.57 13.39 -13.34
C GLU A 310 -28.01 12.15 -14.13
N LEU A 311 -27.46 10.96 -13.79
CA LEU A 311 -27.86 9.70 -14.42
C LEU A 311 -29.32 9.34 -14.13
N ILE A 312 -29.79 9.56 -12.90
CA ILE A 312 -31.20 9.36 -12.53
C ILE A 312 -32.10 10.33 -13.30
N GLY A 313 -31.68 11.59 -13.46
CA GLY A 313 -32.38 12.60 -14.25
C GLY A 313 -32.55 12.17 -15.71
N LYS A 314 -31.44 11.81 -16.38
CA LYS A 314 -31.45 11.29 -17.76
C LYS A 314 -32.33 10.06 -17.91
N HIS A 315 -32.30 9.13 -16.95
CA HIS A 315 -33.15 7.94 -16.98
C HIS A 315 -34.65 8.27 -16.86
N LYS A 316 -35.01 9.27 -16.05
CA LYS A 316 -36.40 9.74 -15.94
C LYS A 316 -36.86 10.42 -17.23
N GLU A 317 -36.00 11.22 -17.85
CA GLU A 317 -36.27 11.88 -19.14
C GLU A 317 -36.53 10.84 -20.24
N ILE A 318 -35.65 9.84 -20.40
CA ILE A 318 -35.82 8.75 -21.38
C ILE A 318 -37.15 8.00 -21.16
N LYS A 319 -37.48 7.67 -19.90
CA LYS A 319 -38.76 7.04 -19.59
C LYS A 319 -39.98 7.92 -19.90
N SER A 320 -39.85 9.23 -19.79
CA SER A 320 -40.93 10.16 -20.11
C SER A 320 -41.12 10.31 -21.62
N SER A 321 -40.04 10.33 -22.39
CA SER A 321 -40.10 10.33 -23.86
C SER A 321 -40.74 9.06 -24.39
N ASP A 322 -40.33 7.89 -23.90
CA ASP A 322 -40.87 6.59 -24.34
C ASP A 322 -42.39 6.48 -24.10
N LYS A 323 -42.86 6.99 -22.94
CA LYS A 323 -44.30 7.05 -22.65
C LYS A 323 -45.04 7.96 -23.63
N SER A 324 -44.50 9.15 -23.91
CA SER A 324 -45.13 10.08 -24.86
C SER A 324 -45.22 9.50 -26.28
N THR A 325 -44.22 8.72 -26.71
CA THR A 325 -44.23 8.07 -28.02
C THR A 325 -45.27 6.94 -28.10
N THR A 326 -45.50 6.19 -27.01
CA THR A 326 -46.53 5.13 -26.98
C THR A 326 -47.97 5.65 -27.00
N TYR A 327 -48.23 6.88 -26.57
CA TYR A 327 -49.57 7.49 -26.63
C TYR A 327 -49.84 8.28 -27.92
N GLY A 328 -48.84 8.46 -28.79
CA GLY A 328 -48.95 9.16 -30.07
C GLY A 328 -49.19 8.27 -31.30
N CYS A 329 -49.25 6.94 -31.12
CA CYS A 329 -49.63 5.98 -32.16
C CYS A 329 -51.03 5.42 -31.87
N ARG A 330 -52.07 6.24 -32.06
CA ARG A 330 -53.46 5.79 -32.21
C ARG A 330 -54.23 6.73 -33.10
#